data_AF-A0A379FEM7-F1
#
_entry.id   AF-A0A379FEM7-F1
#
_cell.length_a   1.000
_cell.length_b   1.000
_cell.length_c   1.000
_cell.angle_alpha   90.00
_cell.angle_beta   90.00
_cell.angle_gamma   90.00
#
_symmetry.space_group_name_H-M   'P 1'
#
loop_
_entity.id
_entity.type
_entity.pdbx_description
1 polymer ?
#
loop_
_entity_poly.entity_id
_entity_poly.type
_entity_poly.pdbx_seq_one_letter_code
_entity_poly.pdbx_strand_id
1 'polypeptide(L)'
;MPDGTQVGLITQTVGASSPNLTYNDNQLSLPASTQKVVTALAALLQLGGDYQFTTTMETEGKIKNNQLEGDLIFRFSGDPTLTRQQLRQWLPY
;
A
#
# COMPACT_ATOMS: atom_id res chain seq x y z
N MET A 1 33.33 -7.92 5.79
CA MET A 1 32.52 -6.70 5.58
C MET A 1 33.39 -5.51 5.95
N PRO A 2 33.10 -4.29 5.46
CA PRO A 2 33.83 -3.10 5.89
C PRO A 2 33.82 -2.95 7.41
N ASP A 3 34.89 -2.37 7.96
CA ASP A 3 34.98 -2.11 9.41
C ASP A 3 33.84 -1.17 9.86
N GLY A 4 33.26 -1.47 11.03
CA GLY A 4 32.10 -0.74 11.57
C GLY A 4 30.73 -1.23 11.07
N THR A 5 30.67 -2.24 10.20
CA THR A 5 29.39 -2.84 9.78
C THR A 5 28.69 -3.52 10.95
N GLN A 6 27.41 -3.20 11.17
CA GLN A 6 26.54 -3.92 12.10
C GLN A 6 25.73 -4.97 11.34
N VAL A 7 25.67 -6.19 11.91
CA VAL A 7 24.93 -7.31 11.33
C VAL A 7 24.07 -7.93 12.42
N GLY A 8 22.79 -8.15 12.11
CA GLY A 8 21.88 -9.00 12.86
C GLY A 8 21.40 -10.15 11.97
N LEU A 9 21.39 -11.38 12.48
CA LEU A 9 20.96 -12.57 11.75
C LEU A 9 20.21 -13.52 12.68
N ILE A 10 19.08 -14.02 12.20
CA ILE A 10 18.33 -15.11 12.82
C ILE A 10 17.90 -16.10 11.74
N THR A 11 18.04 -17.40 12.00
CA THR A 11 17.48 -18.46 11.15
C THR A 11 16.73 -19.46 12.01
N GLN A 12 15.56 -19.88 11.54
CA GLN A 12 14.69 -20.80 12.25
C GLN A 12 13.95 -21.68 11.26
N THR A 13 13.95 -22.98 11.51
CA THR A 13 13.12 -23.94 10.79
C THR A 13 11.65 -23.65 11.07
N VAL A 14 10.81 -23.59 10.03
CA VAL A 14 9.38 -23.28 10.16
C VAL A 14 8.70 -24.26 11.13
N GLY A 15 8.02 -23.73 12.14
CA GLY A 15 7.31 -24.52 13.16
C GLY A 15 8.18 -25.00 14.33
N ALA A 16 9.52 -24.85 14.28
CA ALA A 16 10.38 -25.16 15.43
C ALA A 16 10.16 -24.14 16.57
N SER A 17 10.36 -24.56 17.82
CA SER A 17 10.21 -23.73 19.01
C SER A 17 11.41 -22.80 19.29
N SER A 18 12.56 -23.03 18.64
CA SER A 18 13.77 -22.25 18.83
C SER A 18 14.55 -22.07 17.52
N PRO A 19 15.30 -20.97 17.36
CA PRO A 19 16.13 -20.72 16.19
C PRO A 19 17.31 -21.70 16.08
N ASN A 20 17.75 -21.96 14.85
CA ASN A 20 18.95 -22.75 14.56
C ASN A 20 20.22 -21.90 14.69
N LEU A 21 20.12 -20.59 14.47
CA LEU A 21 21.22 -19.63 14.58
C LEU A 21 20.68 -18.25 14.98
N THR A 22 21.35 -17.59 15.91
CA THR A 22 21.13 -16.18 16.24
C THR A 22 22.46 -15.44 16.32
N TYR A 23 22.47 -14.18 15.88
CA TYR A 23 23.61 -13.26 15.96
C TYR A 23 23.08 -11.83 16.04
N ASN A 24 23.31 -11.13 17.16
CA ASN A 24 22.78 -9.79 17.45
C ASN A 24 21.28 -9.63 17.17
N ASP A 25 20.48 -10.66 17.45
CA ASP A 25 19.06 -10.75 17.14
C ASP A 25 18.17 -9.79 17.97
N ASN A 26 18.63 -9.42 19.16
CA ASN A 26 17.94 -8.44 20.02
C ASN A 26 18.33 -6.98 19.75
N GLN A 27 19.18 -6.70 18.76
CA GLN A 27 19.60 -5.34 18.41
C GLN A 27 18.66 -4.72 17.37
N LEU A 28 18.09 -3.56 17.69
CA LEU A 28 17.31 -2.79 16.72
C LEU A 28 18.17 -2.38 15.53
N SER A 29 17.67 -2.67 14.33
CA SER A 29 18.32 -2.36 13.05
C SER A 29 17.35 -1.66 12.12
N LEU A 30 17.87 -0.92 11.14
CA LEU A 30 17.05 -0.35 10.09
C LEU A 30 16.54 -1.47 9.17
N PRO A 31 15.23 -1.73 9.10
CA PRO A 31 14.70 -2.84 8.31
C PRO A 31 14.77 -2.59 6.79
N ALA A 32 14.97 -1.34 6.38
CA ALA A 32 14.84 -0.90 4.99
C ALA A 32 13.53 -1.45 4.37
N SER A 33 13.59 -2.03 3.17
CA SER A 33 12.39 -2.57 2.52
C SER A 33 11.82 -3.84 3.16
N THR A 34 12.50 -4.50 4.12
CA THR A 34 11.91 -5.66 4.83
C THR A 34 10.71 -5.26 5.69
N GLN A 35 10.59 -3.97 6.04
CA GLN A 35 9.38 -3.40 6.65
C GLN A 35 8.10 -3.72 5.88
N LYS A 36 8.20 -3.88 4.54
CA LYS A 36 7.06 -4.21 3.67
C LYS A 36 6.42 -5.55 4.02
N VAL A 37 7.14 -6.50 4.64
CA VAL A 37 6.57 -7.78 5.08
C VAL A 37 5.49 -7.54 6.14
N VAL A 38 5.78 -6.70 7.14
CA VAL A 38 4.81 -6.36 8.20
C VAL A 38 3.63 -5.57 7.62
N THR A 39 3.90 -4.61 6.73
CA THR A 39 2.84 -3.84 6.07
C THR A 39 1.93 -4.73 5.22
N ALA A 40 2.48 -5.68 4.46
CA ALA A 40 1.70 -6.60 3.63
C ALA A 40 0.81 -7.51 4.49
N LEU A 41 1.34 -8.06 5.59
CA LEU A 41 0.54 -8.87 6.52
C LEU A 41 -0.58 -8.04 7.16
N ALA A 42 -0.27 -6.84 7.65
CA ALA A 42 -1.27 -5.95 8.25
C ALA A 42 -2.37 -5.57 7.25
N ALA A 43 -2.00 -5.26 6.00
CA ALA A 43 -2.97 -4.96 4.94
C ALA A 43 -3.86 -6.17 4.63
N LEU A 44 -3.30 -7.37 4.54
CA LEU A 44 -4.08 -8.58 4.28
C LEU A 44 -5.08 -8.88 5.41
N LEU A 45 -4.66 -8.73 6.67
CA LEU A 45 -5.52 -8.96 7.83
C LEU A 45 -6.62 -7.89 7.97
N GLN A 46 -6.31 -6.63 7.67
CA GLN A 46 -7.23 -5.51 7.87
C GLN A 46 -8.19 -5.29 6.69
N LEU A 47 -7.72 -5.48 5.46
CA LEU A 47 -8.45 -5.17 4.23
C LEU A 47 -8.96 -6.41 3.51
N GLY A 48 -8.33 -7.57 3.72
CA GLY A 48 -8.61 -8.80 2.99
C GLY A 48 -7.82 -8.91 1.68
N GLY A 49 -7.79 -10.12 1.12
CA GLY A 49 -7.05 -10.42 -0.12
C GLY A 49 -7.66 -9.83 -1.39
N ASP A 50 -8.94 -9.50 -1.34
CA ASP A 50 -9.72 -9.00 -2.49
C ASP A 50 -9.96 -7.48 -2.44
N TYR A 51 -9.28 -6.76 -1.54
CA TYR A 51 -9.44 -5.31 -1.42
C TYR A 51 -9.03 -4.61 -2.72
N GLN A 52 -9.86 -3.67 -3.17
CA GLN A 52 -9.59 -2.81 -4.30
C GLN A 52 -9.71 -1.35 -3.86
N PHE A 53 -8.77 -0.52 -4.32
CA PHE A 53 -8.90 0.92 -4.21
C PHE A 53 -10.02 1.40 -5.15
N THR A 54 -10.73 2.45 -4.74
CA THR A 54 -11.85 3.00 -5.49
C THR A 54 -11.64 4.48 -5.71
N THR A 55 -11.66 4.90 -6.97
CA THR A 55 -11.70 6.32 -7.33
C THR A 55 -13.03 6.60 -8.03
N THR A 56 -13.80 7.57 -7.54
CA THR A 56 -15.12 7.92 -8.09
C THR A 56 -15.11 9.32 -8.70
N MET A 57 -15.95 9.51 -9.72
CA MET A 57 -16.35 10.82 -10.24
C MET A 57 -17.80 11.05 -9.84
N GLU A 58 -18.02 12.11 -9.08
CA GLU A 58 -19.30 12.46 -8.46
C GLU A 58 -19.72 13.86 -8.91
N THR A 59 -21.02 14.15 -8.91
CA THR A 59 -21.54 15.49 -9.19
C THR A 59 -22.40 15.96 -8.02
N GLU A 60 -22.17 17.19 -7.58
CA GLU A 60 -23.01 17.88 -6.60
C GLU A 60 -23.69 19.07 -7.27
N GLY A 61 -24.89 18.86 -7.79
CA GLY A 61 -25.59 19.87 -8.60
C GLY A 61 -26.66 19.25 -9.48
N LYS A 62 -27.31 20.08 -10.32
CA LYS A 62 -28.28 19.60 -11.32
C LYS A 62 -27.67 19.66 -12.70
N ILE A 63 -27.86 18.63 -13.51
CA ILE A 63 -27.55 18.69 -14.93
C ILE A 63 -28.79 19.24 -15.65
N LYS A 64 -28.67 20.41 -16.29
CA LYS A 64 -29.70 21.02 -17.13
C LYS A 64 -29.10 21.44 -18.46
N ASN A 65 -29.80 21.18 -19.56
CA ASN A 65 -29.35 21.55 -20.90
C ASN A 65 -27.90 21.13 -21.20
N ASN A 66 -27.52 19.93 -20.76
CA ASN A 66 -26.16 19.39 -20.90
C ASN A 66 -25.05 20.19 -20.15
N GLN A 67 -25.42 21.00 -19.17
CA GLN A 67 -24.52 21.73 -18.29
C GLN A 67 -24.73 21.29 -16.83
N LEU A 68 -23.65 20.99 -16.13
CA LEU A 68 -23.68 20.79 -14.69
C LEU A 68 -23.75 22.16 -13.99
N GLU A 69 -24.86 22.44 -13.32
CA GLU A 69 -25.03 23.56 -12.39
C GLU A 69 -24.60 23.09 -11.00
N GLY A 70 -23.29 23.07 -10.74
CA GLY A 70 -22.69 22.65 -9.49
C GLY A 70 -21.27 22.11 -9.65
N ASP A 71 -20.84 21.26 -8.73
CA ASP A 71 -19.47 20.78 -8.64
C ASP A 71 -19.30 19.39 -9.25
N LEU A 72 -18.19 19.19 -9.97
CA LEU A 72 -17.69 17.88 -10.37
C LEU A 72 -16.55 17.48 -9.42
N ILE A 73 -16.71 16.37 -8.71
CA ILE A 73 -15.83 15.94 -7.63
C ILE A 73 -15.15 14.63 -8.02
N PHE A 74 -13.81 14.60 -7.96
CA PHE A 74 -13.05 13.36 -8.01
C PHE A 74 -12.65 12.94 -6.59
N ARG A 75 -13.11 11.78 -6.14
CA ARG A 75 -12.78 11.23 -4.82
C ARG A 75 -11.75 10.12 -4.99
N PHE A 76 -10.51 10.41 -4.59
CA PHE A 76 -9.39 9.48 -4.67
C PHE A 76 -9.23 8.70 -3.36
N SER A 77 -8.92 7.41 -3.45
CA SER A 77 -8.63 6.56 -2.26
C SER A 77 -7.18 6.10 -2.16
N GLY A 78 -6.28 6.58 -3.05
CA GLY A 78 -4.87 6.21 -3.06
C GLY A 78 -4.52 4.98 -3.89
N ASP A 79 -5.31 4.67 -4.93
CA ASP A 79 -4.99 3.60 -5.89
C ASP A 79 -3.59 3.81 -6.50
N PRO A 80 -2.59 2.96 -6.18
CA PRO A 80 -1.24 3.11 -6.70
C PRO A 80 -1.13 2.73 -8.19
N THR A 81 -2.19 2.19 -8.78
CA THR A 81 -2.26 1.76 -10.18
C THR A 81 -3.05 2.72 -11.08
N LEU A 82 -3.68 3.76 -10.51
CA LEU A 82 -4.47 4.73 -11.25
C LEU A 82 -3.63 5.45 -12.32
N THR A 83 -4.13 5.44 -13.55
CA THR A 83 -3.47 6.02 -14.72
C THR A 83 -4.18 7.28 -15.24
N ARG A 84 -3.43 8.10 -15.98
CA ARG A 84 -4.01 9.26 -16.69
C ARG A 84 -5.07 8.87 -17.71
N GLN A 85 -4.98 7.67 -18.29
CA GLN A 85 -5.93 7.18 -19.28
C GLN A 85 -7.28 6.84 -18.65
N GLN A 86 -7.29 6.20 -17.47
CA GLN A 86 -8.52 5.95 -16.71
C GLN A 86 -9.23 7.27 -16.35
N LEU A 87 -8.49 8.29 -15.92
CA LEU A 87 -9.05 9.62 -15.65
C LEU A 87 -9.69 10.25 -16.90
N ARG A 88 -9.04 10.13 -18.07
CA ARG A 88 -9.57 10.66 -19.33
C ARG A 88 -10.86 9.97 -19.76
N GLN A 89 -11.00 8.68 -19.49
CA GLN A 89 -12.23 7.93 -19.84
C GLN A 89 -13.47 8.44 -19.07
N TRP A 90 -13.29 9.14 -17.95
CA TRP A 90 -14.39 9.69 -17.16
C TRP A 90 -14.83 11.08 -17.62
N LEU A 91 -13.99 11.81 -18.35
CA LEU A 91 -14.32 13.13 -18.85
C LEU A 91 -14.94 13.03 -20.25
N PRO A 92 -16.09 13.70 -20.51
CA PRO A 92 -16.61 13.82 -21.86
C PRO A 92 -15.63 14.61 -22.74
N TYR A 93 -15.46 14.16 -23.99
CA TYR A 93 -14.63 14.82 -25.00
C TYR A 93 -15.25 16.15 -25.45
#